data_AF-A0A7S3H8K9-F1
#
_entry.id   AF-A0A7S3H8K9-F1
#
_cell.length_a   1.000
_cell.length_b   1.000
_cell.length_c   1.000
_cell.angle_alpha   90.00
_cell.angle_beta   90.00
_cell.angle_gamma   90.00
#
_symmetry.space_group_name_H-M   'P 1'
#
loop_
_entity.id
_entity.type
_entity.pdbx_description
1 polymer ?
#
loop_
_entity_poly.entity_id
_entity_poly.type
_entity_poly.pdbx_seq_one_letter_code
_entity_poly.pdbx_strand_id
1 'polypeptide(L)'
;HADLHAGNMLVRREGDAGHAQLILLDAGLVVELQPFDRRNFVSLFRAVIENDGREVARLMMEYSPRTKSASGTDILATVIRPEEYADEMAALVSHVHAQGLSLGKISVSALLRRVLQLSYEHNVKLESRFVSVVVAIMLAEGMGRRLDPDIDIIARAQPFVRAAALSMLLNK
;
A
#
# COMPACT_ATOMS: atom_id res chain seq x y z
N HIS A 1 -4.22 0.23 12.26
CA HIS A 1 -5.59 -0.28 12.47
C HIS A 1 -6.06 -0.90 11.16
N ALA A 2 -5.98 -2.22 11.03
CA ALA A 2 -6.21 -2.93 9.77
C ALA A 2 -7.69 -3.06 9.39
N ASP A 3 -8.60 -2.83 10.34
CA ASP A 3 -10.05 -2.92 10.13
C ASP A 3 -10.77 -1.62 10.50
N LEU A 4 -10.27 -0.50 9.95
CA LEU A 4 -10.84 0.80 10.22
C LEU A 4 -12.08 1.01 9.34
N HIS A 5 -13.26 0.71 9.89
CA HIS A 5 -14.56 0.98 9.27
C HIS A 5 -15.39 1.97 10.10
N ALA A 6 -16.48 2.48 9.52
CA ALA A 6 -17.29 3.55 10.14
C ALA A 6 -17.88 3.20 11.53
N GLY A 7 -18.04 1.91 11.83
CA GLY A 7 -18.52 1.45 13.14
C GLY A 7 -17.47 1.56 14.24
N ASN A 8 -16.18 1.66 13.87
CA ASN A 8 -15.04 1.76 14.78
C ASN A 8 -14.56 3.20 14.97
N MET A 9 -15.33 4.19 14.52
CA MET A 9 -14.95 5.60 14.49
C MET A 9 -16.09 6.49 15.00
N LEU A 10 -15.77 7.43 15.89
CA LEU A 10 -16.65 8.53 16.24
C LEU A 10 -15.95 9.86 15.95
N VAL A 11 -16.75 10.86 15.61
CA VAL A 11 -16.26 12.24 15.50
C VAL A 11 -16.89 13.05 16.62
N ARG A 12 -16.05 13.62 17.48
CA ARG A 12 -16.47 14.60 18.48
C ARG A 12 -16.12 15.98 17.98
N ARG A 13 -17.10 16.89 17.91
CA ARG A 13 -16.85 18.30 17.62
C ARG A 13 -16.71 19.04 18.95
N GLU A 14 -15.61 19.76 19.14
CA GLU A 14 -15.40 20.60 20.33
C GLU A 14 -15.72 22.06 20.02
N GLY A 15 -16.82 22.55 20.60
CA GLY A 15 -17.24 23.96 20.58
C GLY A 15 -17.51 24.56 19.19
N ASP A 16 -17.71 25.88 19.16
CA ASP A 16 -17.91 26.67 17.93
C ASP A 16 -16.61 26.87 17.12
N ALA A 17 -15.47 26.40 17.63
CA ALA A 17 -14.14 26.63 17.06
C ALA A 17 -13.78 25.71 15.88
N GLY A 18 -14.70 24.87 15.40
CA GLY A 18 -14.50 24.06 14.19
C GLY A 18 -13.48 22.91 14.31
N HIS A 19 -13.04 22.56 15.51
CA HIS A 19 -12.11 21.46 15.73
C HIS A 19 -12.87 20.14 15.91
N ALA A 20 -12.49 19.13 15.13
CA ALA A 20 -13.06 17.79 15.18
C ALA A 20 -12.01 16.80 15.71
N GLN A 21 -12.33 16.09 16.77
CA GLN A 21 -11.57 14.97 17.29
C GLN A 21 -12.08 13.66 16.69
N LEU A 22 -11.16 12.85 16.18
CA LEU A 22 -11.44 11.49 15.74
C LEU A 22 -11.17 10.51 16.88
N ILE A 23 -12.18 9.73 17.25
CA ILE A 23 -12.12 8.72 18.30
C ILE A 23 -12.16 7.35 17.63
N LEU A 24 -11.15 6.52 17.91
CA LEU A 24 -11.08 5.13 17.45
C LEU A 24 -11.56 4.22 18.57
N LEU A 25 -12.56 3.39 18.28
CA LEU A 25 -13.21 2.53 19.28
C LEU A 25 -12.59 1.14 19.38
N ASP A 26 -12.13 0.62 18.25
CA ASP A 26 -11.56 -0.72 18.15
C ASP A 26 -10.03 -0.65 17.99
N ALA A 27 -9.36 -1.70 18.43
CA ALA A 27 -7.94 -1.95 18.23
C ALA A 27 -7.66 -3.46 18.08
N GLY A 28 -8.69 -4.29 17.89
CA GLY A 28 -8.59 -5.75 17.83
C GLY A 28 -7.81 -6.26 16.61
N LEU A 29 -7.74 -5.47 15.54
CA LEU A 29 -6.95 -5.76 14.34
C LEU A 29 -5.84 -4.71 14.16
N VAL A 30 -4.92 -4.64 15.11
CA VAL A 30 -3.70 -3.82 14.99
C VAL A 30 -2.55 -4.71 14.54
N VAL A 31 -1.91 -4.30 13.44
CA VAL A 31 -0.67 -4.92 12.95
C VAL A 31 0.46 -3.94 13.24
N GLU A 32 1.47 -4.39 13.97
CA GLU A 32 2.73 -3.66 14.13
C GLU A 32 3.64 -3.97 12.94
N LEU A 33 4.07 -2.93 12.24
CA LEU A 33 5.07 -3.08 11.18
C LEU A 33 6.45 -3.18 11.82
N GLN A 34 7.11 -4.31 11.62
CA GLN A 34 8.50 -4.45 12.02
C GLN A 34 9.38 -3.47 11.23
N PRO A 35 10.57 -3.07 11.73
CA PRO A 35 11.44 -2.14 11.02
C PRO A 35 11.77 -2.56 9.58
N PHE A 36 11.87 -3.87 9.33
CA PHE A 36 12.04 -4.44 8.00
C PHE A 36 10.82 -4.19 7.10
N ASP A 37 9.62 -4.52 7.58
CA ASP A 37 8.36 -4.30 6.85
C ASP A 37 8.18 -2.82 6.50
N ARG A 38 8.47 -1.92 7.45
CA ARG A 38 8.41 -0.47 7.22
C ARG A 38 9.36 -0.01 6.11
N ARG A 39 10.60 -0.53 6.08
CA ARG A 39 11.55 -0.21 5.00
C ARG A 39 11.04 -0.73 3.66
N ASN A 40 10.53 -1.96 3.62
CA ASN A 40 10.01 -2.56 2.40
C ASN A 40 8.86 -1.74 1.80
N PHE A 41 7.93 -1.31 2.67
CA PHE A 41 6.84 -0.43 2.29
C PHE A 41 7.34 0.90 1.74
N VAL A 42 8.27 1.56 2.43
CA VAL A 42 8.80 2.86 1.97
C VAL A 42 9.50 2.72 0.62
N SER A 43 10.31 1.68 0.40
CA SER A 43 10.96 1.43 -0.89
C SER A 43 9.94 1.22 -2.01
N LEU A 44 8.89 0.44 -1.75
CA LEU A 44 7.84 0.17 -2.74
C LEU A 44 7.05 1.44 -3.09
N PHE A 45 6.63 2.22 -2.08
CA PHE A 45 5.94 3.49 -2.29
C PHE A 45 6.82 4.51 -3.02
N ARG A 46 8.13 4.54 -2.72
CA ARG A 46 9.09 5.39 -3.40
C ARG A 46 9.15 5.06 -4.90
N ALA A 47 9.30 3.78 -5.25
CA ALA A 47 9.33 3.35 -6.65
C ALA A 47 8.06 3.74 -7.42
N VAL A 48 6.88 3.64 -6.78
CA VAL A 48 5.61 4.13 -7.37
C VAL A 48 5.64 5.65 -7.62
N ILE A 49 6.11 6.44 -6.64
CA ILE A 49 6.19 7.91 -6.76
C ILE A 49 7.20 8.34 -7.82
N GLU A 50 8.31 7.61 -7.95
CA GLU A 50 9.34 7.84 -8.97
C GLU A 50 8.93 7.31 -10.35
N ASN A 51 7.70 6.77 -10.49
CA ASN A 51 7.16 6.18 -11.71
C ASN A 51 8.01 5.00 -12.24
N ASP A 52 8.63 4.24 -11.35
CA ASP A 52 9.47 3.08 -11.67
C ASP A 52 8.75 1.77 -11.36
N GLY A 53 7.85 1.35 -12.26
CA GLY A 53 7.09 0.12 -12.05
C GLY A 53 7.89 -1.18 -12.24
N ARG A 54 9.05 -1.14 -12.92
CA ARG A 54 9.97 -2.29 -12.96
C ARG A 54 10.63 -2.50 -11.60
N GLU A 55 11.03 -1.41 -10.92
CA GLU A 55 11.53 -1.49 -9.55
C GLU A 55 10.44 -1.98 -8.58
N VAL A 56 9.18 -1.55 -8.74
CA VAL A 56 8.06 -2.10 -7.96
C VAL A 56 7.97 -3.62 -8.11
N ALA A 57 8.01 -4.14 -9.35
CA ALA A 57 7.99 -5.57 -9.60
C ALA A 57 9.17 -6.30 -8.96
N ARG A 58 10.38 -5.75 -9.08
CA ARG A 58 11.59 -6.30 -8.47
C ARG A 58 11.46 -6.41 -6.96
N LEU A 59 11.02 -5.33 -6.30
CA LEU A 59 10.81 -5.30 -4.85
C LEU A 59 9.73 -6.29 -4.41
N MET A 60 8.61 -6.41 -5.15
CA MET A 60 7.57 -7.37 -4.83
C MET A 60 8.03 -8.82 -4.96
N MET A 61 8.85 -9.14 -5.96
CA MET A 61 9.49 -10.45 -6.08
C MET A 61 10.52 -10.70 -4.97
N GLU A 62 11.31 -9.70 -4.59
CA GLU A 62 12.31 -9.80 -3.53
C GLU A 62 11.69 -10.02 -2.14
N TYR A 63 10.58 -9.33 -1.86
CA TYR A 63 9.85 -9.45 -0.59
C TYR A 63 8.96 -10.69 -0.52
N SER A 64 8.81 -11.41 -1.64
CA SER A 64 8.01 -12.63 -1.72
C SER A 64 8.54 -13.69 -0.75
N PRO A 65 7.70 -14.22 0.17
CA PRO A 65 8.14 -15.23 1.13
C PRO A 65 8.72 -16.47 0.42
N ARG A 66 9.99 -16.77 0.69
CA ARG A 66 10.61 -18.02 0.26
C ARG A 66 9.97 -19.15 1.07
N THR A 67 9.31 -20.09 0.38
CA THR A 67 8.68 -21.23 1.05
C THR A 67 9.70 -22.35 1.16
N LYS A 68 9.99 -22.82 2.37
CA LYS A 68 10.76 -24.08 2.52
C LYS A 68 9.81 -25.25 2.24
N SER A 69 10.21 -26.16 1.35
CA SER A 69 9.50 -27.44 1.21
C SER A 69 9.70 -28.26 2.50
N ALA A 70 8.74 -29.14 2.82
CA ALA A 70 8.91 -30.17 3.85
C ALA A 70 10.14 -31.08 3.60
N SER A 71 10.66 -31.10 2.36
CA SER A 71 11.88 -31.81 1.97
C SER A 71 13.19 -31.06 2.25
N GLY A 72 13.15 -29.87 2.87
CA GLY A 72 14.34 -29.06 3.13
C GLY A 72 14.96 -28.40 1.89
N THR A 73 14.38 -28.64 0.71
CA THR A 73 14.74 -27.94 -0.52
C THR A 73 14.00 -26.60 -0.55
N ASP A 74 14.73 -25.50 -0.68
CA ASP A 74 14.13 -24.18 -0.93
C ASP A 74 13.36 -24.25 -2.26
N ILE A 75 12.05 -24.49 -2.20
CA ILE A 75 11.17 -24.13 -3.30
C ILE A 75 11.01 -22.61 -3.23
N LEU A 76 11.91 -21.90 -3.90
CA LEU A 76 11.59 -20.57 -4.38
C LEU A 76 10.16 -20.64 -4.92
N ALA A 77 9.27 -19.77 -4.45
CA ALA A 77 8.04 -19.54 -5.18
C ALA A 77 8.52 -19.03 -6.55
N THR A 78 8.62 -19.95 -7.53
CA THR A 78 9.16 -19.60 -8.83
C THR A 78 8.17 -18.64 -9.43
N VAL A 79 8.56 -17.38 -9.48
CA VAL A 79 7.79 -16.34 -10.16
C VAL A 79 7.67 -16.80 -11.60
N ILE A 80 6.43 -16.89 -12.08
CA ILE A 80 6.13 -17.32 -13.43
C ILE A 80 6.30 -16.09 -14.32
N ARG A 81 7.11 -16.21 -15.38
CA ARG A 81 7.34 -15.14 -16.37
C ARG A 81 7.69 -13.79 -15.70
N PRO A 82 8.82 -13.70 -14.98
CA PRO A 82 9.17 -12.52 -14.17
C PRO A 82 9.36 -11.25 -15.01
N GLU A 83 9.81 -11.36 -16.26
CA GLU A 83 9.93 -10.20 -17.16
C GLU A 83 8.56 -9.65 -17.57
N GLU A 84 7.60 -10.52 -17.87
CA GLU A 84 6.23 -10.11 -18.18
C GLU A 84 5.56 -9.45 -16.97
N TYR A 85 5.77 -10.00 -15.76
CA TYR A 85 5.32 -9.35 -14.52
C TYR A 85 5.91 -7.93 -14.37
N ALA A 86 7.19 -7.76 -14.67
CA ALA A 86 7.85 -6.46 -14.62
C ALA A 86 7.30 -5.47 -15.66
N ASP A 87 7.02 -5.93 -16.88
CA ASP A 87 6.40 -5.13 -17.93
C ASP A 87 4.96 -4.72 -17.58
N GLU A 88 4.15 -5.64 -17.06
CA GLU A 88 2.78 -5.36 -16.67
C GLU A 88 2.69 -4.40 -15.47
N MET A 89 3.61 -4.54 -14.50
CA MET A 89 3.72 -3.59 -13.39
C MET A 89 4.23 -2.22 -13.84
N ALA A 90 5.19 -2.16 -14.77
CA ALA A 90 5.64 -0.90 -15.37
C ALA A 90 4.50 -0.18 -16.10
N ALA A 91 3.71 -0.92 -16.87
CA ALA A 91 2.53 -0.39 -17.55
C ALA A 91 1.48 0.12 -16.56
N LEU A 92 1.21 -0.62 -15.47
CA LEU A 92 0.27 -0.23 -14.44
C LEU A 92 0.68 1.06 -13.73
N VAL A 93 1.94 1.16 -13.30
CA VAL A 93 2.48 2.36 -12.62
C VAL A 93 2.48 3.56 -13.56
N SER A 94 2.93 3.37 -14.81
CA SER A 94 2.93 4.42 -15.84
C SER A 94 1.52 4.92 -16.16
N HIS A 95 0.54 4.03 -16.25
CA HIS A 95 -0.86 4.38 -16.49
C HIS A 95 -1.40 5.30 -15.38
N VAL A 96 -1.09 4.98 -14.13
CA VAL A 96 -1.55 5.75 -12.97
C VAL A 96 -0.86 7.10 -12.90
N HIS A 97 0.42 7.17 -13.25
CA HIS A 97 1.15 8.44 -13.31
C HIS A 97 0.67 9.32 -14.48
N ALA A 98 0.36 8.73 -15.64
CA ALA A 98 -0.06 9.43 -16.86
C ALA A 98 -1.48 10.02 -16.78
N GLN A 99 -2.38 9.40 -16.01
CA GLN A 99 -3.70 9.98 -15.74
C GLN A 99 -3.64 11.23 -14.83
N GLY A 100 -2.43 11.63 -14.44
CA GLY A 100 -2.16 12.58 -13.39
C GLY A 100 -2.55 11.94 -12.07
N LEU A 101 -1.75 12.15 -11.04
CA LEU A 101 -2.18 11.90 -9.67
C LEU A 101 -3.32 12.87 -9.25
N SER A 102 -4.17 13.34 -10.18
CA SER A 102 -5.45 14.00 -9.92
C SER A 102 -6.48 12.93 -9.56
N LEU A 103 -6.45 12.51 -8.30
CA LEU A 103 -7.07 11.28 -7.79
C LEU A 103 -8.60 11.29 -7.63
N GLY A 104 -9.30 12.35 -8.02
CA GLY A 104 -10.77 12.36 -7.96
C GLY A 104 -11.43 11.25 -8.78
N LYS A 105 -10.73 10.66 -9.77
CA LYS A 105 -11.28 9.62 -10.67
C LYS A 105 -10.63 8.23 -10.54
N ILE A 106 -9.41 8.12 -10.00
CA ILE A 106 -8.70 6.84 -9.93
C ILE A 106 -8.90 6.22 -8.56
N SER A 107 -9.41 4.99 -8.54
CA SER A 107 -9.44 4.20 -7.31
C SER A 107 -8.08 3.60 -6.99
N VAL A 108 -7.44 4.08 -5.91
CA VAL A 108 -6.24 3.45 -5.31
C VAL A 108 -6.54 1.98 -5.01
N SER A 109 -7.77 1.65 -4.62
CA SER A 109 -8.23 0.29 -4.41
C SER A 109 -8.28 -0.50 -5.72
N ALA A 110 -8.66 0.11 -6.85
CA ALA A 110 -8.63 -0.55 -8.14
C ALA A 110 -7.19 -0.83 -8.60
N LEU A 111 -6.27 0.12 -8.40
CA LEU A 111 -4.83 -0.10 -8.60
C LEU A 111 -4.34 -1.27 -7.75
N LEU A 112 -4.56 -1.20 -6.44
CA LEU A 112 -4.08 -2.23 -5.51
C LEU A 112 -4.70 -3.60 -5.82
N ARG A 113 -5.96 -3.66 -6.23
CA ARG A 113 -6.58 -4.90 -6.74
C ARG A 113 -5.84 -5.44 -7.97
N ARG A 114 -5.48 -4.58 -8.92
CA ARG A 114 -4.71 -5.00 -10.10
C ARG A 114 -3.32 -5.51 -9.71
N VAL A 115 -2.64 -4.86 -8.77
CA VAL A 115 -1.35 -5.33 -8.22
C VAL A 115 -1.48 -6.72 -7.58
N LEU A 116 -2.51 -6.94 -6.75
CA LEU A 116 -2.78 -8.24 -6.13
C LEU A 116 -3.06 -9.31 -7.19
N GLN A 117 -3.85 -8.96 -8.22
CA GLN A 117 -4.17 -9.85 -9.33
C GLN A 117 -2.92 -10.24 -10.12
N LEU A 118 -2.08 -9.28 -10.52
CA LEU A 118 -0.82 -9.55 -11.23
C LEU A 118 0.10 -10.44 -10.40
N SER A 119 0.21 -10.16 -9.10
CA SER A 119 1.05 -10.94 -8.19
C SER A 119 0.54 -12.38 -8.08
N TYR A 120 -0.78 -12.58 -8.07
CA TYR A 120 -1.39 -13.90 -8.10
C TYR A 120 -1.14 -14.63 -9.44
N GLU A 121 -1.37 -13.96 -10.57
CA GLU A 121 -1.20 -14.52 -11.93
C GLU A 121 0.24 -14.98 -12.20
N HIS A 122 1.22 -14.26 -11.64
CA HIS A 122 2.65 -14.57 -11.77
C HIS A 122 3.24 -15.35 -10.59
N ASN A 123 2.41 -15.84 -9.66
CA ASN A 123 2.85 -16.61 -8.49
C ASN A 123 3.87 -15.85 -7.60
N VAL A 124 3.79 -14.52 -7.57
CA VAL A 124 4.50 -13.66 -6.63
C VAL A 124 3.75 -13.71 -5.30
N LYS A 125 4.23 -14.56 -4.38
CA LYS A 125 3.62 -14.69 -3.06
C LYS A 125 3.76 -13.39 -2.29
N LEU A 126 2.67 -12.96 -1.68
CA LEU A 126 2.65 -11.75 -0.86
C LEU A 126 2.68 -12.14 0.62
N GLU A 127 3.44 -11.38 1.40
CA GLU A 127 3.49 -11.55 2.85
C GLU A 127 2.17 -11.06 3.48
N SER A 128 1.70 -11.72 4.54
CA SER A 128 0.36 -11.49 5.10
C SER A 128 0.21 -10.07 5.69
N ARG A 129 1.25 -9.53 6.32
CA ARG A 129 1.22 -8.14 6.81
C ARG A 129 1.19 -7.17 5.64
N PHE A 130 1.87 -7.47 4.53
CA PHE A 130 1.78 -6.66 3.32
C PHE A 130 0.34 -6.54 2.81
N VAL A 131 -0.34 -7.67 2.66
CA VAL A 131 -1.75 -7.73 2.24
C VAL A 131 -2.64 -6.99 3.25
N SER A 132 -2.37 -7.13 4.55
CA SER A 132 -3.14 -6.46 5.60
C SER A 132 -3.08 -4.92 5.49
N VAL A 133 -1.91 -4.36 5.17
CA VAL A 133 -1.77 -2.91 4.92
C VAL A 133 -2.49 -2.49 3.65
N VAL A 134 -2.39 -3.29 2.58
CA VAL A 134 -3.11 -3.02 1.32
C VAL A 134 -4.61 -2.96 1.56
N VAL A 135 -5.17 -3.90 2.32
CA VAL A 135 -6.58 -3.91 2.71
C VAL A 135 -6.94 -2.69 3.57
N ALA A 136 -6.09 -2.33 4.54
CA ALA A 136 -6.31 -1.14 5.36
C ALA A 136 -6.37 0.15 4.53
N ILE A 137 -5.52 0.29 3.51
CA ILE A 137 -5.54 1.42 2.57
C ILE A 137 -6.85 1.43 1.77
N MET A 138 -7.30 0.28 1.27
CA MET A 138 -8.57 0.18 0.53
C MET A 138 -9.77 0.61 1.39
N LEU A 139 -9.81 0.17 2.65
CA LEU A 139 -10.86 0.56 3.61
C LEU A 139 -10.81 2.07 3.91
N ALA A 140 -9.62 2.59 4.19
CA ALA A 140 -9.41 4.02 4.45
C ALA A 140 -9.84 4.90 3.25
N GLU A 141 -9.48 4.52 2.03
CA GLU A 141 -9.94 5.20 0.81
C GLU A 141 -11.46 5.12 0.64
N GLY A 142 -12.03 3.93 0.84
CA GLY A 142 -13.48 3.71 0.71
C GLY A 142 -14.28 4.58 1.69
N MET A 143 -13.76 4.82 2.89
CA MET A 143 -14.33 5.79 3.82
C MET A 143 -14.08 7.24 3.38
N GLY A 144 -12.84 7.56 2.98
CA GLY A 144 -12.45 8.89 2.55
C GLY A 144 -13.36 9.42 1.44
N ARG A 145 -13.62 8.62 0.40
CA ARG A 145 -14.54 8.97 -0.68
C ARG A 145 -16.00 9.18 -0.26
N ARG A 146 -16.45 8.50 0.80
CA ARG A 146 -17.82 8.71 1.32
C ARG A 146 -17.92 10.04 2.08
N LEU A 147 -16.83 10.51 2.68
CA LEU A 147 -16.77 11.75 3.43
C LEU A 147 -16.48 12.96 2.54
N ASP A 148 -15.54 12.81 1.61
CA ASP A 148 -15.11 13.82 0.65
C ASP A 148 -14.82 13.11 -0.69
N PRO A 149 -15.79 13.09 -1.62
CA PRO A 149 -15.64 12.40 -2.91
C PRO A 149 -14.51 12.94 -3.78
N ASP A 150 -14.13 14.21 -3.59
CA ASP A 150 -13.15 14.92 -4.40
C ASP A 150 -11.74 14.88 -3.76
N ILE A 151 -11.56 14.15 -2.66
CA ILE A 151 -10.29 14.08 -1.94
C ILE A 151 -9.18 13.41 -2.76
N ASP A 152 -8.08 14.12 -2.95
CA ASP A 152 -6.86 13.60 -3.55
C ASP A 152 -5.97 12.92 -2.49
N ILE A 153 -6.14 11.61 -2.33
CA ILE A 153 -5.44 10.83 -1.30
C ILE A 153 -3.92 10.85 -1.50
N ILE A 154 -3.42 10.79 -2.74
CA ILE A 154 -1.97 10.70 -3.00
C ILE A 154 -1.34 12.07 -2.77
N ALA A 155 -1.96 13.17 -3.22
CA ALA A 155 -1.48 14.51 -2.91
C ALA A 155 -1.41 14.74 -1.39
N ARG A 156 -2.42 14.28 -0.64
CA ARG A 156 -2.44 14.38 0.82
C ARG A 156 -1.40 13.46 1.50
N ALA A 157 -1.09 12.30 0.92
CA ALA A 157 -0.11 11.35 1.46
C ALA A 157 1.35 11.76 1.18
N GLN A 158 1.60 12.50 0.09
CA GLN A 158 2.94 12.88 -0.37
C GLN A 158 3.85 13.48 0.74
N PRO A 159 3.41 14.47 1.55
CA PRO A 159 4.27 15.03 2.61
C PRO A 159 4.68 14.00 3.66
N PHE A 160 3.79 13.07 4.02
CA PHE A 160 4.07 12.02 5.00
C PHE A 160 5.10 11.02 4.47
N VAL A 161 4.98 10.62 3.20
CA VAL A 161 5.95 9.72 2.57
C VAL A 161 7.32 10.38 2.46
N ARG A 162 7.39 11.66 2.07
CA ARG A 162 8.65 12.42 2.04
C ARG A 162 9.30 12.51 3.42
N ALA A 163 8.54 12.85 4.45
CA ALA A 163 9.04 12.92 5.82
C ALA A 163 9.55 11.56 6.33
N ALA A 164 8.83 10.47 6.02
CA ALA A 164 9.25 9.12 6.37
C ALA A 164 10.56 8.73 5.67
N ALA A 165 10.73 9.07 4.39
CA ALA A 165 11.96 8.83 3.63
C ALA A 165 13.16 9.61 4.18
N LEU A 166 12.97 10.89 4.52
CA LEU A 166 14.00 11.74 5.15
C LEU A 166 14.45 11.19 6.50
N SER A 167 13.50 10.80 7.37
CA SER A 167 13.81 10.18 8.66
C SER A 167 14.65 8.90 8.54
N MET A 168 14.44 8.11 7.47
CA MET A 168 15.24 6.91 7.22
C MET A 168 16.66 7.20 6.73
N LEU A 169 16.89 8.33 6.07
CA LEU A 169 18.23 8.76 5.63
C LEU A 169 19.06 9.30 6.80
N LEU A 170 18.42 9.94 7.77
CA LEU A 170 19.06 10.56 8.94
C LEU A 170 19.34 9.59 10.09
N ASN A 171 18.66 8.44 10.13
CA ASN A 171 18.87 7.38 11.13
C ASN A 171 19.81 6.26 10.63
N LYS A 172 20.72 6.56 9.70
CA LYS A 172 21.80 5.66 9.27
C LYS A 172 23.06 5.88 10.07
#